data_AF-A0AAE0I3N0-F1
#
_entry.id   AF-A0AAE0I3N0-F1
#
_cell.length_a   1.000
_cell.length_b   1.000
_cell.length_c   1.000
_cell.angle_alpha   90.00
_cell.angle_beta   90.00
_cell.angle_gamma   90.00
#
_symmetry.space_group_name_H-M   'P 1'
#
loop_
_entity.id
_entity.type
_entity.pdbx_description
1 polymer ?
#
loop_
_entity_poly.entity_id
_entity_poly.type
_entity_poly.pdbx_seq_one_letter_code
_entity_poly.pdbx_strand_id
1 'polypeptide(L)'
;MAQTASPIPIAVSTAGAITPQQPPSTLATDAMTSANATRTTTKTPKPTPTVQISIPDPSIATNTQLMHALLTLINTVYTSAESGIFSPAYQRTTLAELTTLLHARELALAWDHTNTNTNTNTSTNPQPPSLVGTIRVFPLTPQLADIGMLCCAPSLSGTGVGRRLVEFAENHARRVLGAKTMQLEVLSPVEFVHPLKVRFQSWYERMGYAIVRVGDFGDEFPHLQPHLVTRIEYRVFEKRLV
;
A
#
# COMPACT_ATOMS: atom_id res chain seq x y z
N MET A 1 -29.10 -12.66 18.97
CA MET A 1 -28.17 -11.76 19.69
C MET A 1 -27.06 -11.39 18.73
N ALA A 2 -27.16 -10.20 18.11
CA ALA A 2 -26.18 -9.74 17.13
C ALA A 2 -25.03 -9.06 17.87
N GLN A 3 -23.84 -9.64 17.77
CA GLN A 3 -22.62 -9.12 18.38
C GLN A 3 -22.11 -7.97 17.50
N THR A 4 -22.27 -6.74 17.98
CA THR A 4 -21.78 -5.52 17.35
C THR A 4 -20.24 -5.51 17.39
N ALA A 5 -19.60 -5.74 16.24
CA ALA A 5 -18.17 -5.54 16.08
C ALA A 5 -17.85 -4.05 16.31
N SER A 6 -17.15 -3.74 17.40
CA SER A 6 -16.69 -2.39 17.70
C SER A 6 -15.65 -1.93 16.67
N PRO A 7 -15.61 -0.64 16.30
CA PRO A 7 -14.55 -0.10 15.47
C PRO A 7 -13.21 -0.24 16.19
N ILE A 8 -12.24 -0.85 15.53
CA ILE A 8 -10.93 -1.18 16.12
C ILE A 8 -10.06 0.08 16.12
N PRO A 9 -9.52 0.50 17.29
CA PRO A 9 -8.68 1.68 17.39
C PRO A 9 -7.27 1.42 16.82
N ILE A 10 -6.74 2.42 16.12
CA ILE A 10 -5.37 2.41 15.59
C ILE A 10 -4.41 2.72 16.74
N ALA A 11 -3.49 1.79 17.02
CA ALA A 11 -2.39 2.01 17.95
C ALA A 11 -1.39 2.99 17.31
N VAL A 12 -1.18 4.13 17.96
CA VAL A 12 -0.12 5.08 17.66
C VAL A 12 1.19 4.49 18.21
N SER A 13 2.04 3.97 17.33
CA SER A 13 3.36 3.44 17.69
C SER A 13 4.32 4.60 17.99
N THR A 14 4.83 4.68 19.22
CA THR A 14 5.86 5.63 19.65
C THR A 14 7.23 4.95 19.57
N ALA A 15 7.98 5.21 18.49
CA ALA A 15 9.33 4.68 18.33
C ALA A 15 10.36 5.52 19.13
N GLY A 16 10.99 4.88 20.12
CA GLY A 16 12.16 5.38 20.84
C GLY A 16 13.44 5.28 20.01
N ALA A 17 14.30 6.28 20.10
CA ALA A 17 15.54 6.39 19.33
C ALA A 17 16.62 5.42 19.83
N ILE A 18 17.24 4.65 18.91
CA ILE A 18 18.46 3.87 19.18
C ILE A 18 19.44 4.04 18.01
N THR A 19 20.70 4.31 18.36
CA THR A 19 21.84 4.65 17.50
C THR A 19 22.29 3.49 16.59
N PRO A 20 22.75 3.74 15.35
CA PRO A 20 23.22 2.68 14.44
C PRO A 20 24.64 2.23 14.77
N GLN A 21 24.86 0.91 14.85
CA GLN A 21 26.19 0.28 14.77
C GLN A 21 26.45 -0.25 13.34
N GLN A 22 27.66 -0.01 12.87
CA GLN A 22 28.18 -0.28 11.53
C GLN A 22 28.75 -1.72 11.45
N PRO A 23 28.59 -2.46 10.33
CA PRO A 23 29.20 -3.79 10.16
C PRO A 23 30.64 -3.71 9.59
N PRO A 24 31.49 -4.73 9.85
CA PRO A 24 32.85 -4.78 9.35
C PRO A 24 32.95 -5.31 7.91
N SER A 25 33.94 -4.76 7.21
CA SER A 25 34.35 -5.03 5.83
C SER A 25 35.18 -6.33 5.72
N THR A 26 35.02 -7.10 4.63
CA THR A 26 36.08 -8.00 4.15
C THR A 26 36.05 -8.10 2.62
N LEU A 27 37.23 -7.91 2.03
CA LEU A 27 37.57 -8.05 0.61
C LEU A 27 37.72 -9.52 0.23
N ALA A 28 37.21 -9.89 -0.94
CA ALA A 28 37.79 -10.96 -1.77
C ALA A 28 37.51 -10.70 -3.25
N THR A 29 38.58 -10.60 -4.01
CA THR A 29 38.68 -10.52 -5.47
C THR A 29 38.52 -11.91 -6.07
N ASP A 30 37.78 -12.06 -7.18
CA ASP A 30 38.31 -12.67 -8.41
C ASP A 30 37.26 -12.71 -9.53
N ALA A 31 37.76 -12.44 -10.74
CA ALA A 31 37.02 -12.29 -11.98
C ALA A 31 36.87 -13.64 -12.70
N MET A 32 35.72 -13.87 -13.35
CA MET A 32 35.68 -14.67 -14.57
C MET A 32 34.52 -14.29 -15.50
N THR A 33 34.85 -14.29 -16.78
CA THR A 33 34.17 -13.69 -17.94
C THR A 33 33.16 -14.64 -18.61
N SER A 34 32.23 -14.02 -19.36
CA SER A 34 31.35 -14.56 -20.42
C SER A 34 30.04 -15.26 -20.03
N ALA A 35 28.91 -14.67 -20.41
CA ALA A 35 28.27 -14.92 -21.70
C ALA A 35 26.98 -14.09 -21.85
N ASN A 36 26.92 -13.35 -22.95
CA ASN A 36 25.87 -12.43 -23.34
C ASN A 36 24.71 -13.21 -24.00
N ALA A 37 23.50 -13.09 -23.47
CA ALA A 37 22.26 -13.53 -24.14
C ALA A 37 21.11 -12.61 -23.75
N THR A 38 21.10 -11.41 -24.34
CA THR A 38 20.00 -10.46 -24.26
C THR A 38 18.77 -11.02 -24.97
N ARG A 39 17.85 -11.60 -24.21
CA ARG A 39 16.49 -11.90 -24.69
C ARG A 39 15.61 -10.69 -24.40
N THR A 40 15.64 -9.71 -25.29
CA THR A 40 14.75 -8.55 -25.28
C THR A 40 13.33 -8.99 -25.62
N THR A 41 12.52 -9.30 -24.60
CA THR A 41 11.07 -9.29 -24.75
C THR A 41 10.61 -7.84 -24.70
N THR A 42 10.41 -7.21 -25.85
CA THR A 42 9.79 -5.89 -25.97
C THR A 42 8.33 -5.99 -25.51
N LYS A 43 8.10 -5.74 -24.22
CA LYS A 43 6.77 -5.57 -23.65
C LYS A 43 6.29 -4.17 -24.00
N THR A 44 5.37 -4.05 -24.95
CA THR A 44 4.73 -2.77 -25.30
C THR A 44 4.20 -2.09 -24.03
N PRO A 45 4.53 -0.81 -23.76
CA PRO A 45 4.04 -0.11 -22.58
C PRO A 45 2.51 -0.08 -22.62
N LYS A 46 1.86 -0.53 -21.55
CA LYS A 46 0.42 -0.38 -21.40
C LYS A 46 0.12 1.13 -21.29
N PRO A 47 -0.89 1.66 -22.02
CA PRO A 47 -1.24 3.07 -21.94
C PRO A 47 -1.49 3.48 -20.48
N THR A 48 -0.91 4.59 -20.07
CA THR A 48 -1.09 5.13 -18.72
C THR A 48 -2.45 5.81 -18.65
N PRO A 49 -3.39 5.36 -17.80
CA PRO A 49 -4.68 6.00 -17.66
C PRO A 49 -4.50 7.38 -17.01
N THR A 50 -5.32 8.35 -17.45
CA THR A 50 -5.44 9.65 -16.80
C THR A 50 -6.23 9.49 -15.52
N VAL A 51 -5.55 9.13 -14.43
CA VAL A 51 -6.17 9.09 -13.10
C VAL A 51 -6.13 10.45 -12.40
N GLN A 52 -7.17 10.80 -11.66
CA GLN A 52 -7.19 11.89 -10.68
C GLN A 52 -7.01 11.27 -9.30
N ILE A 53 -6.20 11.89 -8.44
CA ILE A 53 -5.96 11.41 -7.06
C ILE A 53 -6.24 12.55 -6.10
N SER A 54 -7.05 12.30 -5.08
CA SER A 54 -7.34 13.26 -4.03
C SER A 54 -7.84 12.58 -2.76
N ILE A 55 -7.70 13.26 -1.63
CA ILE A 55 -8.41 12.93 -0.40
C ILE A 55 -9.82 13.51 -0.52
N PRO A 56 -10.87 12.68 -0.56
CA PRO A 56 -12.23 13.14 -0.77
C PRO A 56 -12.79 13.83 0.49
N ASP A 57 -13.90 14.55 0.32
CA ASP A 57 -14.66 15.04 1.47
C ASP A 57 -15.26 13.86 2.26
N PRO A 58 -15.22 13.85 3.61
CA PRO A 58 -15.75 12.74 4.40
C PRO A 58 -17.21 12.37 4.12
N SER A 59 -18.01 13.30 3.60
CA SER A 59 -19.41 13.03 3.20
C SER A 59 -19.56 11.88 2.20
N ILE A 60 -18.51 11.53 1.44
CA ILE A 60 -18.54 10.38 0.52
C ILE A 60 -18.78 9.04 1.24
N ALA A 61 -18.52 8.95 2.55
CA ALA A 61 -18.77 7.76 3.34
C ALA A 61 -20.27 7.37 3.39
N THR A 62 -21.15 8.33 3.10
CA THR A 62 -22.61 8.08 2.99
C THR A 62 -23.01 7.40 1.67
N ASN A 63 -22.11 7.37 0.67
CA ASN A 63 -22.37 6.71 -0.60
C ASN A 63 -22.12 5.20 -0.48
N THR A 64 -23.18 4.46 -0.16
CA THR A 64 -23.14 3.00 0.03
C THR A 64 -22.52 2.26 -1.16
N GLN A 65 -22.85 2.64 -2.40
CA GLN A 65 -22.32 1.97 -3.59
C GLN A 65 -20.80 2.16 -3.72
N LEU A 66 -20.31 3.39 -3.51
CA LEU A 66 -18.87 3.69 -3.54
C LEU A 66 -18.14 2.97 -2.39
N MET A 67 -18.70 2.97 -1.19
CA MET A 67 -18.09 2.30 -0.03
C MET A 67 -17.96 0.79 -0.24
N HIS A 68 -18.97 0.14 -0.82
CA HIS A 68 -18.88 -1.27 -1.20
C HIS A 68 -17.86 -1.52 -2.32
N ALA A 69 -17.77 -0.62 -3.32
CA ALA A 69 -16.77 -0.73 -4.38
C ALA A 69 -15.34 -0.61 -3.83
N LEU A 70 -15.11 0.34 -2.91
CA LEU A 70 -13.82 0.55 -2.23
C LEU A 70 -13.44 -0.66 -1.37
N LEU A 71 -14.36 -1.16 -0.54
CA LEU A 71 -14.16 -2.36 0.27
C LEU A 71 -13.78 -3.56 -0.61
N THR A 72 -14.54 -3.77 -1.69
CA THR A 72 -14.32 -4.88 -2.62
C THR A 72 -12.96 -4.77 -3.28
N LEU A 73 -12.58 -3.58 -3.76
CA LEU A 73 -11.28 -3.33 -4.37
C LEU A 73 -10.13 -3.68 -3.41
N ILE A 74 -10.15 -3.13 -2.19
CA ILE A 74 -9.08 -3.31 -1.22
C ILE A 74 -8.96 -4.79 -0.83
N ASN A 75 -10.04 -5.40 -0.37
CA ASN A 75 -9.99 -6.78 0.10
C ASN A 75 -9.62 -7.75 -1.03
N THR A 76 -10.13 -7.57 -2.25
CA THR A 76 -9.75 -8.42 -3.39
C THR A 76 -8.25 -8.32 -3.71
N VAL A 77 -7.69 -7.10 -3.75
CA VAL A 77 -6.27 -6.91 -4.03
C VAL A 77 -5.41 -7.52 -2.91
N TYR A 78 -5.77 -7.31 -1.65
CA TYR A 78 -5.01 -7.82 -0.51
C TYR A 78 -5.11 -9.33 -0.34
N THR A 79 -6.25 -9.96 -0.60
CA THR A 79 -6.38 -11.43 -0.62
C THR A 79 -5.38 -12.06 -1.60
N SER A 80 -5.19 -11.47 -2.78
CA SER A 80 -4.18 -11.96 -3.73
C SER A 80 -2.76 -11.55 -3.35
N ALA A 81 -2.57 -10.33 -2.82
CA ALA A 81 -1.25 -9.77 -2.55
C ALA A 81 -0.56 -10.34 -1.31
N GLU A 82 -1.34 -10.94 -0.41
CA GLU A 82 -0.89 -11.48 0.87
C GLU A 82 -1.30 -12.94 1.05
N SER A 83 -1.56 -13.63 -0.06
CA SER A 83 -1.88 -15.05 -0.09
C SER A 83 -0.77 -15.86 0.59
N GLY A 84 -1.16 -16.73 1.52
CA GLY A 84 -0.24 -17.53 2.34
C GLY A 84 0.45 -16.77 3.48
N ILE A 85 0.19 -15.48 3.65
CA ILE A 85 0.65 -14.69 4.81
C ILE A 85 -0.45 -14.63 5.88
N PHE A 86 -1.64 -14.19 5.49
CA PHE A 86 -2.82 -14.15 6.35
C PHE A 86 -3.77 -15.30 6.06
N SER A 87 -4.60 -15.65 7.04
CA SER A 87 -5.66 -16.64 6.86
C SER A 87 -6.61 -16.23 5.72
N PRO A 88 -7.15 -17.17 4.93
CA PRO A 88 -8.07 -16.84 3.82
C PRO A 88 -9.36 -16.13 4.26
N ALA A 89 -9.75 -16.26 5.53
CA ALA A 89 -10.90 -15.58 6.10
C ALA A 89 -10.60 -14.15 6.57
N TYR A 90 -9.32 -13.77 6.68
CA TYR A 90 -8.92 -12.43 7.09
C TYR A 90 -9.28 -11.41 6.00
N GLN A 91 -9.96 -10.34 6.41
CA GLN A 91 -10.22 -9.18 5.57
C GLN A 91 -9.28 -8.07 5.98
N ARG A 92 -8.68 -7.41 5.00
CA ARG A 92 -7.75 -6.30 5.25
C ARG A 92 -8.44 -5.12 5.89
N THR A 93 -9.70 -4.89 5.53
CA THR A 93 -10.49 -3.77 6.06
C THR A 93 -11.98 -4.07 6.04
N THR A 94 -12.74 -3.22 6.74
CA THR A 94 -14.21 -3.28 6.86
C THR A 94 -14.83 -1.93 6.50
N LEU A 95 -16.15 -1.88 6.27
CA LEU A 95 -16.85 -0.60 6.04
C LEU A 95 -16.71 0.36 7.22
N ALA A 96 -16.72 -0.15 8.46
CA ALA A 96 -16.57 0.67 9.65
C ALA A 96 -15.19 1.33 9.72
N GLU A 97 -14.14 0.58 9.39
CA GLU A 97 -12.77 1.11 9.31
C GLU A 97 -12.63 2.11 8.17
N LEU A 98 -13.14 1.80 6.97
CA LEU A 98 -13.09 2.74 5.84
C LEU A 98 -13.79 4.08 6.15
N THR A 99 -14.95 4.02 6.81
CA THR A 99 -15.66 5.22 7.28
C THR A 99 -14.78 6.02 8.24
N THR A 100 -14.12 5.35 9.19
CA THR A 100 -13.20 5.97 10.14
C THR A 100 -12.04 6.66 9.42
N LEU A 101 -11.39 5.97 8.47
CA LEU A 101 -10.26 6.50 7.68
C LEU A 101 -10.67 7.70 6.80
N LEU A 102 -11.87 7.67 6.24
CA LEU A 102 -12.42 8.78 5.45
C LEU A 102 -12.71 10.01 6.31
N HIS A 103 -13.32 9.82 7.49
CA HIS A 103 -13.53 10.91 8.45
C HIS A 103 -12.23 11.51 8.97
N ALA A 104 -11.21 10.66 9.17
CA ALA A 104 -9.86 11.11 9.53
C ALA A 104 -9.11 11.79 8.37
N ARG A 105 -9.67 11.79 7.15
CA ARG A 105 -9.02 12.30 5.93
C ARG A 105 -7.68 11.63 5.62
N GLU A 106 -7.55 10.36 6.00
CA GLU A 106 -6.32 9.59 5.81
C GLU A 106 -6.32 8.79 4.51
N LEU A 107 -7.45 8.72 3.80
CA LEU A 107 -7.60 7.87 2.62
C LEU A 107 -7.65 8.71 1.34
N ALA A 108 -6.64 8.57 0.48
CA ALA A 108 -6.63 9.15 -0.84
C ALA A 108 -7.13 8.13 -1.86
N LEU A 109 -8.07 8.54 -2.71
CA LEU A 109 -8.66 7.68 -3.74
C LEU A 109 -8.15 8.09 -5.13
N ALA A 110 -8.04 7.11 -6.03
CA ALA A 110 -7.71 7.33 -7.44
C ALA A 110 -8.92 7.02 -8.32
N TRP A 111 -9.29 7.96 -9.18
CA TRP A 111 -10.39 7.83 -10.14
C TRP A 111 -9.87 7.86 -11.57
N ASP A 112 -10.35 6.96 -12.41
CA ASP A 112 -10.03 6.91 -13.83
C ASP A 112 -11.01 7.78 -14.64
N HIS A 113 -10.52 8.86 -15.22
CA HIS A 113 -11.35 9.77 -16.02
C HIS A 113 -11.41 9.39 -17.51
N THR A 114 -10.78 8.30 -17.93
CA THR A 114 -10.78 7.87 -19.33
C THR A 114 -12.13 7.31 -19.79
N ASN A 115 -13.03 7.01 -18.84
CA ASN A 115 -14.30 6.33 -19.11
C ASN A 115 -15.55 7.20 -18.80
N THR A 116 -15.43 8.53 -18.88
CA THR A 116 -16.62 9.43 -18.80
C THR A 116 -17.46 9.43 -20.08
N ASN A 117 -17.11 8.60 -21.07
CA ASN A 117 -17.80 8.47 -22.34
C ASN A 117 -18.66 7.19 -22.39
N THR A 118 -19.45 6.92 -21.35
CA THR A 118 -20.54 5.93 -21.46
C THR A 118 -21.75 6.61 -22.08
N ASN A 119 -21.66 6.88 -23.37
CA ASN A 119 -22.83 7.03 -24.22
C ASN A 119 -23.41 5.62 -24.41
N THR A 120 -24.11 5.09 -23.41
CA THR A 120 -24.80 3.80 -23.50
C THR A 120 -26.19 3.94 -22.91
N ASN A 121 -27.17 4.15 -23.80
CA ASN A 121 -28.60 4.03 -23.53
C ASN A 121 -29.03 2.56 -23.18
N THR A 122 -28.13 1.70 -22.71
CA THR A 122 -28.36 0.25 -22.56
C THR A 122 -27.55 -0.41 -21.43
N SER A 123 -27.30 0.28 -20.31
CA SER A 123 -26.82 -0.39 -19.10
C SER A 123 -27.72 -0.08 -17.91
N THR A 124 -28.54 -1.05 -17.52
CA THR A 124 -29.42 -1.03 -16.34
C THR A 124 -28.64 -1.20 -15.02
N ASN A 125 -27.32 -1.10 -15.05
CA ASN A 125 -26.50 -1.18 -13.85
C ASN A 125 -25.55 0.04 -13.81
N PRO A 126 -25.81 1.03 -12.94
CA PRO A 126 -24.89 2.16 -12.78
C PRO A 126 -23.53 1.59 -12.37
N GLN A 127 -22.54 1.68 -13.26
CA GLN A 127 -21.17 1.37 -12.89
C GLN A 127 -20.80 2.26 -11.69
N PRO A 128 -20.22 1.70 -10.62
CA PRO A 128 -19.73 2.52 -9.53
C PRO A 128 -18.74 3.56 -10.09
N PRO A 129 -18.45 4.64 -9.32
CA PRO A 129 -17.43 5.60 -9.70
C PRO A 129 -16.19 4.84 -10.18
N SER A 130 -15.47 5.39 -11.16
CA SER A 130 -14.26 4.82 -11.75
C SER A 130 -13.08 4.76 -10.78
N LEU A 131 -13.33 4.38 -9.53
CA LEU A 131 -12.38 4.13 -8.47
C LEU A 131 -11.47 2.98 -8.90
N VAL A 132 -10.19 3.30 -9.04
CA VAL A 132 -9.17 2.38 -9.55
C VAL A 132 -8.01 2.20 -8.59
N GLY A 133 -8.01 2.86 -7.44
CA GLY A 133 -6.99 2.68 -6.43
C GLY A 133 -7.24 3.49 -5.17
N THR A 134 -6.47 3.17 -4.14
CA THR A 134 -6.42 3.92 -2.89
C THR A 134 -5.03 3.81 -2.26
N ILE A 135 -4.71 4.80 -1.43
CA ILE A 135 -3.57 4.78 -0.51
C ILE A 135 -3.98 5.50 0.77
N ARG A 136 -3.59 4.95 1.92
CA ARG A 136 -3.71 5.62 3.22
C ARG A 136 -2.44 6.42 3.49
N VAL A 137 -2.58 7.64 4.01
CA VAL A 137 -1.50 8.51 4.45
C VAL A 137 -1.87 9.15 5.79
N PHE A 138 -1.02 8.99 6.81
CA PHE A 138 -1.32 9.48 8.15
C PHE A 138 -0.03 9.81 8.92
N PRO A 139 -0.06 10.77 9.86
CA PRO A 139 1.11 11.08 10.67
C PRO A 139 1.34 10.02 11.75
N LEU A 140 2.60 9.56 11.91
CA LEU A 140 3.05 8.81 13.09
C LEU A 140 3.60 9.75 14.17
N THR A 141 4.36 10.76 13.72
CA THR A 141 4.88 11.84 14.56
C THR A 141 4.82 13.15 13.77
N PRO A 142 5.10 14.32 14.39
CA PRO A 142 5.15 15.58 13.65
C PRO A 142 6.18 15.60 12.49
N GLN A 143 7.16 14.70 12.45
CA GLN A 143 8.18 14.64 11.40
C GLN A 143 8.08 13.38 10.50
N LEU A 144 7.24 12.41 10.86
CA LEU A 144 7.13 11.12 10.21
C LEU A 144 5.68 10.84 9.84
N ALA A 145 5.42 10.62 8.55
CA ALA A 145 4.16 10.09 8.07
C ALA A 145 4.35 8.66 7.59
N ASP A 146 3.27 7.89 7.56
CA ASP A 146 3.25 6.53 7.06
C ASP A 146 2.29 6.39 5.88
N ILE A 147 2.63 5.48 4.94
CA ILE A 147 1.71 5.02 3.92
C ILE A 147 1.30 3.56 4.13
N GLY A 148 -0.02 3.37 4.16
CA GLY A 148 -0.66 2.06 4.23
C GLY A 148 -1.65 1.85 3.09
N MET A 149 -2.24 0.66 3.05
CA MET A 149 -3.40 0.36 2.20
C MET A 149 -3.22 0.74 0.71
N LEU A 150 -2.00 0.63 0.18
CA LEU A 150 -1.74 0.89 -1.24
C LEU A 150 -2.36 -0.24 -2.08
N CYS A 151 -3.40 0.09 -2.85
CA CYS A 151 -3.99 -0.84 -3.79
C CYS A 151 -4.36 -0.14 -5.11
N CYS A 152 -4.31 -0.91 -6.19
CA CYS A 152 -4.78 -0.50 -7.50
C CYS A 152 -5.60 -1.64 -8.12
N ALA A 153 -6.55 -1.31 -8.97
CA ALA A 153 -7.27 -2.29 -9.78
C ALA A 153 -6.26 -3.19 -10.51
N PRO A 154 -6.38 -4.53 -10.45
CA PRO A 154 -5.43 -5.45 -11.08
C PRO A 154 -5.27 -5.20 -12.59
N SER A 155 -6.35 -4.77 -13.24
CA SER A 155 -6.38 -4.35 -14.65
C SER A 155 -5.45 -3.17 -14.95
N LEU A 156 -4.98 -2.41 -13.95
CA LEU A 156 -4.04 -1.30 -14.10
C LEU A 156 -2.64 -1.61 -13.57
N SER A 157 -2.33 -2.88 -13.26
CA SER A 157 -0.98 -3.25 -12.86
C SER A 157 0.04 -2.92 -13.95
N GLY A 158 1.13 -2.23 -13.55
CA GLY A 158 2.19 -1.82 -14.46
C GLY A 158 1.90 -0.59 -15.33
N THR A 159 0.78 0.12 -15.12
CA THR A 159 0.47 1.37 -15.83
C THR A 159 1.03 2.63 -15.14
N GLY A 160 1.62 2.47 -13.96
CA GLY A 160 2.16 3.60 -13.17
C GLY A 160 1.20 4.19 -12.13
N VAL A 161 -0.07 3.75 -12.05
CA VAL A 161 -1.04 4.27 -11.06
C VAL A 161 -0.53 4.14 -9.61
N GLY A 162 0.08 3.01 -9.25
CA GLY A 162 0.64 2.82 -7.91
C GLY A 162 1.76 3.82 -7.58
N ARG A 163 2.61 4.17 -8.57
CA ARG A 163 3.64 5.20 -8.40
C ARG A 163 3.02 6.56 -8.14
N ARG A 164 1.98 6.91 -8.92
CA ARG A 164 1.27 8.20 -8.77
C ARG A 164 0.57 8.32 -7.40
N LEU A 165 0.06 7.21 -6.85
CA LEU A 165 -0.51 7.16 -5.50
C LEU A 165 0.57 7.43 -4.43
N VAL A 166 1.74 6.80 -4.53
CA VAL A 166 2.86 7.05 -3.60
C VAL A 166 3.37 8.49 -3.73
N GLU A 167 3.55 9.01 -4.95
CA GLU A 167 3.94 10.40 -5.19
C GLU A 167 2.92 11.40 -4.62
N PHE A 168 1.62 11.09 -4.73
CA PHE A 168 0.57 11.89 -4.08
C PHE A 168 0.74 11.87 -2.56
N ALA A 169 0.92 10.70 -1.95
CA ALA A 169 1.06 10.58 -0.51
C ALA A 169 2.33 11.26 0.02
N GLU A 170 3.47 11.13 -0.65
CA GLU A 170 4.71 11.83 -0.32
C GLU A 170 4.53 13.36 -0.35
N ASN A 171 3.86 13.87 -1.39
CA ASN A 171 3.56 15.30 -1.47
C ASN A 171 2.56 15.75 -0.40
N HIS A 172 1.55 14.94 -0.09
CA HIS A 172 0.58 15.24 0.94
C HIS A 172 1.24 15.28 2.33
N ALA A 173 2.05 14.27 2.66
CA ALA A 173 2.79 14.21 3.90
C ALA A 173 3.69 15.44 4.09
N ARG A 174 4.44 15.82 3.05
CA ARG A 174 5.32 16.99 3.12
C ARG A 174 4.55 18.31 3.24
N ARG A 175 3.56 18.53 2.38
CA ARG A 175 2.92 19.85 2.22
C ARG A 175 1.79 20.10 3.20
N VAL A 176 1.07 19.05 3.60
CA VAL A 176 -0.13 19.15 4.44
C VAL A 176 0.17 18.70 5.86
N LEU A 177 0.87 17.56 6.04
CA LEU A 177 1.20 17.05 7.37
C LEU A 177 2.49 17.66 7.94
N GLY A 178 3.33 18.30 7.11
CA GLY A 178 4.62 18.85 7.52
C GLY A 178 5.70 17.80 7.81
N ALA A 179 5.47 16.56 7.39
CA ALA A 179 6.40 15.46 7.60
C ALA A 179 7.67 15.64 6.76
N LYS A 180 8.81 15.21 7.33
CA LYS A 180 10.12 15.22 6.68
C LYS A 180 10.52 13.84 6.16
N THR A 181 9.86 12.80 6.66
CA THR A 181 10.13 11.41 6.31
C THR A 181 8.80 10.70 6.04
N MET A 182 8.80 9.82 5.04
CA MET A 182 7.73 8.87 4.78
C MET A 182 8.20 7.48 5.18
N GLN A 183 7.36 6.77 5.92
CA GLN A 183 7.51 5.37 6.29
C GLN A 183 6.55 4.49 5.49
N LEU A 184 6.93 3.23 5.28
CA LEU A 184 6.02 2.16 4.91
C LEU A 184 6.54 0.82 5.43
N GLU A 185 5.66 -0.17 5.49
CA GLU A 185 6.05 -1.51 5.91
C GLU A 185 5.75 -2.60 4.89
N VAL A 186 6.62 -3.62 4.90
CA VAL A 186 6.48 -4.81 4.07
C VAL A 186 6.62 -6.05 4.94
N LEU A 187 5.56 -6.86 4.96
CA LEU A 187 5.59 -8.21 5.51
C LEU A 187 6.06 -9.19 4.43
N SER A 188 7.11 -9.95 4.73
CA SER A 188 7.62 -11.02 3.87
C SER A 188 7.59 -12.35 4.62
N PRO A 189 7.01 -13.42 4.04
CA PRO A 189 7.06 -14.74 4.68
C PRO A 189 8.49 -15.26 4.75
N VAL A 190 8.82 -15.98 5.83
CA VAL A 190 10.16 -16.54 6.03
C VAL A 190 10.27 -17.93 5.36
N GLU A 191 9.18 -18.67 5.33
CA GLU A 191 9.12 -20.06 4.85
C GLU A 191 9.15 -20.17 3.32
N PHE A 192 8.78 -19.10 2.61
CA PHE A 192 8.72 -19.11 1.15
C PHE A 192 8.96 -17.72 0.57
N VAL A 193 9.38 -17.67 -0.70
CA VAL A 193 9.52 -16.41 -1.42
C VAL A 193 8.16 -16.01 -1.99
N HIS A 194 7.59 -14.91 -1.50
CA HIS A 194 6.37 -14.34 -2.08
C HIS A 194 6.73 -13.38 -3.23
N PRO A 195 6.48 -13.72 -4.52
CA PRO A 195 7.00 -12.96 -5.66
C PRO A 195 6.58 -11.48 -5.67
N LEU A 196 5.36 -11.19 -5.20
CA LEU A 196 4.89 -9.81 -5.11
C LEU A 196 5.65 -8.99 -4.06
N LYS A 197 6.04 -9.58 -2.91
CA LYS A 197 6.73 -8.85 -1.84
C LYS A 197 8.17 -8.53 -2.25
N VAL A 198 8.84 -9.46 -2.94
CA VAL A 198 10.15 -9.21 -3.59
C VAL A 198 10.03 -8.05 -4.59
N ARG A 199 9.01 -8.08 -5.47
CA ARG A 199 8.79 -7.01 -6.44
C ARG A 199 8.49 -5.66 -5.78
N PHE A 200 7.70 -5.65 -4.71
CA PHE A 200 7.34 -4.44 -3.97
C PHE A 200 8.54 -3.84 -3.26
N GLN A 201 9.36 -4.66 -2.59
CA GLN A 201 10.61 -4.20 -2.00
C GLN A 201 11.52 -3.53 -3.04
N SER A 202 11.86 -4.22 -4.12
CA SER A 202 12.73 -3.63 -5.15
C SER A 202 12.09 -2.40 -5.81
N TRP A 203 10.77 -2.30 -5.81
CA TRP A 203 10.07 -1.12 -6.30
C TRP A 203 10.22 0.07 -5.36
N TYR A 204 10.06 -0.11 -4.05
CA TYR A 204 10.28 0.94 -3.06
C TYR A 204 11.74 1.38 -2.97
N GLU A 205 12.70 0.45 -3.05
CA GLU A 205 14.13 0.76 -3.11
C GLU A 205 14.45 1.69 -4.29
N ARG A 206 13.90 1.40 -5.49
CA ARG A 206 14.03 2.29 -6.66
C ARG A 206 13.33 3.64 -6.49
N MET A 207 12.35 3.76 -5.60
CA MET A 207 11.69 5.02 -5.26
C MET A 207 12.46 5.83 -4.20
N GLY A 208 13.59 5.30 -3.72
CA GLY A 208 14.45 5.96 -2.74
C GLY A 208 14.14 5.61 -1.28
N TYR A 209 13.33 4.57 -1.03
CA TYR A 209 13.13 4.05 0.32
C TYR A 209 14.27 3.10 0.70
N ALA A 210 14.69 3.17 1.95
CA ALA A 210 15.68 2.25 2.51
C ALA A 210 15.11 1.54 3.73
N ILE A 211 15.49 0.28 3.93
CA ILE A 211 15.16 -0.45 5.16
C ILE A 211 15.89 0.23 6.32
N VAL A 212 15.15 0.67 7.32
CA VAL A 212 15.70 1.26 8.54
C VAL A 212 15.56 0.33 9.75
N ARG A 213 14.63 -0.62 9.68
CA ARG A 213 14.33 -1.53 10.78
C ARG A 213 13.72 -2.84 10.29
N VAL A 214 14.10 -3.93 10.94
CA VAL A 214 13.40 -5.21 10.92
C VAL A 214 12.86 -5.43 12.32
N GLY A 215 11.55 -5.54 12.47
CA GLY A 215 10.88 -5.56 13.78
C GLY A 215 10.11 -6.85 14.04
N ASP A 216 9.57 -6.94 15.26
CA ASP A 216 8.55 -7.93 15.60
C ASP A 216 7.16 -7.37 15.26
N PHE A 217 6.42 -8.09 14.43
CA PHE A 217 5.08 -7.69 14.03
C PHE A 217 4.06 -7.80 15.16
N GLY A 218 4.26 -8.74 16.10
CA GLY A 218 3.36 -8.94 17.23
C GLY A 218 3.40 -7.78 18.23
N ASP A 219 4.54 -7.10 18.34
CA ASP A 219 4.69 -5.94 19.23
C ASP A 219 3.90 -4.72 18.71
N GLU A 220 3.92 -4.49 17.41
CA GLU A 220 3.25 -3.34 16.78
C GLU A 220 1.79 -3.62 16.41
N PHE A 221 1.49 -4.86 16.02
CA PHE A 221 0.16 -5.28 15.59
C PHE A 221 -0.30 -6.54 16.31
N PRO A 222 -0.44 -6.51 17.65
CA PRO A 222 -0.82 -7.69 18.43
C PRO A 222 -2.20 -8.25 18.04
N HIS A 223 -3.09 -7.42 17.52
CA HIS A 223 -4.41 -7.82 17.03
C HIS A 223 -4.37 -8.48 15.64
N LEU A 224 -3.31 -8.29 14.86
CA LEU A 224 -3.14 -8.93 13.54
C LEU A 224 -2.36 -10.24 13.62
N GLN A 225 -1.50 -10.40 14.63
CA GLN A 225 -0.70 -11.60 14.86
C GLN A 225 -1.53 -12.91 14.80
N PRO A 226 -2.74 -13.01 15.41
CA PRO A 226 -3.53 -14.25 15.37
C PRO A 226 -4.05 -14.63 13.97
N HIS A 227 -3.99 -13.71 13.02
CA HIS A 227 -4.46 -13.94 11.65
C HIS A 227 -3.35 -14.42 10.69
N LEU A 228 -2.09 -14.41 11.13
CA LEU A 228 -0.98 -14.93 10.36
C LEU A 228 -1.01 -16.47 10.30
N VAL A 229 -0.69 -17.02 9.13
CA VAL A 229 -0.59 -18.48 8.91
C VAL A 229 0.84 -18.95 8.64
N THR A 230 1.79 -18.03 8.68
CA THR A 230 3.22 -18.26 8.43
C THR A 230 4.04 -17.29 9.29
N ARG A 231 5.31 -17.60 9.55
CA ARG A 231 6.18 -16.59 10.16
C ARG A 231 6.52 -15.54 9.13
N ILE A 232 6.63 -14.31 9.59
CA ILE A 232 6.91 -13.17 8.73
C ILE A 232 8.09 -12.39 9.28
N GLU A 233 8.84 -11.81 8.35
CA GLU A 233 9.76 -10.75 8.64
C GLU A 233 9.07 -9.42 8.32
N TYR A 234 8.99 -8.56 9.32
CA TYR A 234 8.38 -7.25 9.23
C TYR A 234 9.47 -6.20 9.02
N ARG A 235 9.49 -5.61 7.83
CA ARG A 235 10.50 -4.62 7.43
C ARG A 235 9.87 -3.24 7.34
N VAL A 236 10.52 -2.28 7.96
CA VAL A 236 10.15 -0.86 7.88
C VAL A 236 11.13 -0.13 6.98
N PHE A 237 10.56 0.59 6.03
CA PHE A 237 11.25 1.37 5.03
C PHE A 237 10.98 2.85 5.27
N GLU A 238 12.01 3.67 5.13
CA GLU A 238 11.87 5.13 5.20
C GLU A 238 12.50 5.83 4.00
N LYS A 239 11.93 6.99 3.66
CA LYS A 239 12.45 7.92 2.66
C LYS A 239 12.34 9.35 3.19
N ARG A 240 13.44 10.11 3.10
CA ARG A 240 13.41 11.55 3.36
C ARG A 240 12.65 12.26 2.23
N LEU A 241 11.70 13.10 2.61
CA LEU A 241 10.93 13.95 1.71
C LEU A 241 11.72 15.25 1.46
N VAL A 242 11.92 15.57 0.17
CA VAL A 242 12.59 16.79 -0.29
C VAL A 242 11.60 17.81 -0.86
#